data_AF-A0A3B8YWA8-F1
#
_entry.id   AF-A0A3B8YWA8-F1
#
_cell.length_a   1.000
_cell.length_b   1.000
_cell.length_c   1.000
_cell.angle_alpha   90.00
_cell.angle_beta   90.00
_cell.angle_gamma   90.00
#
_symmetry.space_group_name_H-M   'P 1'
#
loop_
_entity.id
_entity.type
_entity.pdbx_description
1 polymer ?
#
loop_
_entity_poly.entity_id
_entity_poly.type
_entity_poly.pdbx_seq_one_letter_code
_entity_poly.pdbx_strand_id
1 'polypeptide(L)'
;PKQGFNVPIPSWLLGPLRERVRDTLAPDRIRRGGLFQPEMVQNLIEGHESRQMDYSRDIWTLLMFQTWQDSIGTSAVNPQESGPITNLVG
;
A
#
# COMPACT_ATOMS: atom_id res chain seq x y z
N PRO A 1 -32.16 -12.75 1.19
CA PRO A 1 -31.20 -12.02 0.33
C PRO A 1 -29.78 -12.15 0.88
N LYS A 2 -28.80 -12.57 0.06
CA LYS A 2 -27.38 -12.46 0.43
C LYS A 2 -27.06 -10.97 0.49
N GLN A 3 -27.25 -10.37 1.66
CA GLN A 3 -26.80 -9.02 1.96
C GLN A 3 -25.27 -9.12 1.92
N GLY A 4 -24.69 -8.85 0.74
CA GLY A 4 -23.25 -8.81 0.59
C GLY A 4 -22.69 -7.86 1.63
N PHE A 5 -21.63 -8.27 2.30
CA PHE A 5 -20.85 -7.40 3.18
C PHE A 5 -20.27 -6.26 2.33
N ASN A 6 -21.06 -5.22 2.11
CA ASN A 6 -20.59 -3.99 1.46
C ASN A 6 -19.64 -3.34 2.44
N VAL A 7 -18.34 -3.54 2.22
CA VAL A 7 -17.29 -2.89 2.98
C VAL A 7 -17.46 -1.37 2.80
N PRO A 8 -17.68 -0.60 3.88
CA PRO A 8 -17.94 0.82 3.75
C PRO A 8 -16.63 1.60 3.63
N ILE A 9 -15.94 1.41 2.50
CA ILE A 9 -14.61 1.96 2.22
C ILE A 9 -14.49 3.46 2.57
N PRO A 10 -15.41 4.37 2.15
CA PRO A 10 -15.31 5.78 2.50
C PRO A 10 -15.24 6.01 4.03
N SER A 11 -16.09 5.33 4.79
CA SER A 11 -16.09 5.46 6.26
C SER A 11 -14.83 4.90 6.91
N TRP A 12 -14.25 3.85 6.31
CA TRP A 12 -13.00 3.28 6.81
C TRP A 12 -11.82 4.20 6.57
N LEU A 13 -11.72 4.80 5.38
CA LEU A 13 -10.66 5.72 5.02
C LEU A 13 -10.70 7.02 5.84
N LEU A 14 -11.89 7.47 6.24
CA LEU A 14 -12.06 8.61 7.14
C LEU A 14 -11.85 8.27 8.63
N GLY A 15 -11.82 6.98 8.98
CA GLY A 15 -11.75 6.51 10.36
C GLY A 15 -10.65 5.47 10.55
N PRO A 16 -11.00 4.18 10.74
CA PRO A 16 -10.05 3.15 11.17
C PRO A 16 -8.83 2.95 10.25
N LEU A 17 -8.90 3.31 8.97
CA LEU A 17 -7.79 3.20 8.02
C LEU A 17 -7.09 4.53 7.74
N ARG A 18 -7.54 5.64 8.32
CA ARG A 18 -7.02 6.98 8.02
C ARG A 18 -5.51 7.08 8.22
N GLU A 19 -5.02 6.69 9.40
CA GLU A 19 -3.59 6.75 9.70
C GLU A 19 -2.79 5.80 8.80
N ARG A 20 -3.32 4.60 8.53
CA ARG A 20 -2.68 3.66 7.61
C ARG A 20 -2.54 4.23 6.19
N VAL A 21 -3.55 4.96 5.71
CA VAL A 21 -3.50 5.67 4.43
C VAL A 21 -2.40 6.72 4.46
N ARG A 22 -2.35 7.56 5.49
CA ARG A 22 -1.34 8.61 5.65
C ARG A 22 0.08 8.04 5.70
N ASP A 23 0.28 6.93 6.43
CA ASP A 23 1.57 6.27 6.55
C ASP A 23 2.00 5.57 5.26
N THR A 24 1.09 4.83 4.62
CA THR A 24 1.40 4.02 3.43
C THR A 24 1.59 4.92 2.21
N LEU A 25 0.78 5.97 2.08
CA LEU A 25 0.83 6.92 0.96
C LEU A 25 1.60 8.20 1.33
N ALA A 26 2.51 8.13 2.31
CA ALA A 26 3.36 9.26 2.67
C ALA A 26 4.20 9.73 1.47
N PRO A 27 4.43 11.05 1.30
CA PRO A 27 5.11 11.60 0.11
C PRO A 27 6.45 10.93 -0.22
N ASP A 28 7.25 10.60 0.80
CA ASP A 28 8.54 9.94 0.62
C ASP A 28 8.41 8.48 0.13
N ARG A 29 7.37 7.76 0.54
CA ARG A 29 7.11 6.40 0.05
C ARG A 29 6.68 6.41 -1.40
N ILE A 30 5.75 7.30 -1.74
CA ILE A 30 5.29 7.51 -3.11
C ILE A 30 6.45 7.89 -4.02
N ARG A 31 7.31 8.82 -3.57
CA ARG A 31 8.49 9.25 -4.33
C ARG A 31 9.48 8.10 -4.57
N ARG A 32 9.74 7.26 -3.57
CA ARG A 32 10.58 6.05 -3.74
C ARG A 32 9.97 5.05 -4.72
N GLY A 33 8.64 4.96 -4.77
CA GLY A 33 7.95 4.08 -5.69
C GLY A 33 8.08 4.49 -7.15
N GLY A 34 8.32 5.78 -7.43
CA GLY A 34 8.68 6.31 -8.76
C GLY A 34 7.56 6.34 -9.80
N LEU A 35 6.34 5.94 -9.44
CA LEU A 35 5.22 5.79 -10.37
C LEU A 35 4.14 6.88 -10.26
N PHE A 36 4.03 7.53 -9.10
CA PHE A 36 3.02 8.57 -8.87
C PHE A 36 3.66 9.86 -8.38
N GLN A 37 2.98 10.97 -8.63
CA GLN A 37 3.37 12.30 -8.12
C GLN A 37 2.89 12.45 -6.68
N PRO A 38 3.80 12.66 -5.70
CA PRO A 38 3.42 12.76 -4.29
C PRO A 38 2.37 13.85 -4.02
N GLU A 39 2.47 15.01 -4.67
CA GLU A 39 1.57 16.14 -4.47
C GLU A 39 0.13 15.78 -4.88
N MET A 40 -0.03 15.09 -6.02
CA MET A 40 -1.36 14.67 -6.49
C MET A 40 -1.99 13.66 -5.54
N VAL A 41 -1.20 12.73 -5.00
CA VAL A 41 -1.68 11.75 -4.01
C VAL A 41 -2.12 12.44 -2.73
N GLN A 42 -1.38 13.43 -2.23
CA GLN A 42 -1.79 14.20 -1.04
C GLN A 42 -3.08 14.98 -1.27
N ASN A 43 -3.22 15.62 -2.43
CA ASN A 43 -4.44 16.35 -2.78
C ASN A 43 -5.69 15.46 -2.78
N LEU A 44 -5.58 14.21 -3.28
CA LEU A 44 -6.68 13.25 -3.22
C LEU A 44 -7.08 12.90 -1.78
N ILE A 45 -6.08 12.64 -0.93
CA ILE A 45 -6.30 12.30 0.48
C ILE A 45 -6.95 13.48 1.20
N GLU A 46 -6.42 14.68 1.03
CA GLU A 46 -6.94 15.90 1.66
C GLU A 46 -8.35 16.25 1.16
N GLY A 47 -8.60 16.12 -0.15
CA GLY A 47 -9.94 16.31 -0.73
C GLY A 47 -10.97 15.33 -0.17
N HIS A 48 -10.56 14.08 0.08
CA HIS A 48 -11.43 13.08 0.70
C HIS A 48 -11.67 13.35 2.19
N GLU A 49 -10.60 13.60 2.96
CA GLU A 49 -10.68 13.86 4.40
C GLU A 49 -11.49 15.12 4.72
N SER A 50 -11.34 16.16 3.89
CA SER A 50 -12.12 17.40 4.01
C SER A 50 -13.55 17.27 3.49
N ARG A 51 -13.94 16.11 2.94
CA ARG A 51 -15.25 15.83 2.33
C ARG A 51 -15.59 16.77 1.16
N GLN A 52 -14.60 17.30 0.46
CA GLN A 52 -14.80 18.07 -0.76
C GLN A 52 -15.36 17.19 -1.89
N MET A 53 -14.83 15.96 -2.02
CA MET A 53 -15.25 14.98 -3.01
C MET A 53 -14.95 13.56 -2.50
N ASP A 54 -15.68 12.57 -3.00
CA ASP A 54 -15.41 11.17 -2.67
C ASP A 54 -14.30 10.58 -3.56
N TYR A 55 -13.06 10.59 -3.05
CA TYR A 55 -11.91 9.90 -3.66
C TYR A 55 -11.63 8.51 -3.06
N SER A 56 -12.61 7.90 -2.37
CA SER A 56 -12.40 6.63 -1.65
C SER A 56 -11.89 5.50 -2.54
N ARG A 57 -12.38 5.41 -3.78
CA ARG A 57 -11.95 4.40 -4.76
C ARG A 57 -10.49 4.59 -5.18
N ASP A 58 -10.08 5.82 -5.42
CA ASP A 58 -8.73 6.15 -5.87
C ASP A 58 -7.73 5.90 -4.74
N ILE A 59 -8.05 6.39 -3.54
CA ILE A 59 -7.24 6.18 -2.33
C ILE A 59 -7.12 4.69 -2.01
N TRP A 60 -8.21 3.92 -2.10
CA TRP A 60 -8.17 2.47 -1.88
C TRP A 60 -7.28 1.76 -2.90
N THR A 61 -7.37 2.14 -4.17
CA THR A 61 -6.53 1.58 -5.24
C THR A 61 -5.05 1.86 -4.99
N LEU A 62 -4.71 3.10 -4.64
CA LEU A 62 -3.34 3.51 -4.30
C LEU A 62 -2.83 2.77 -3.05
N LEU A 63 -3.67 2.62 -2.02
CA LEU A 63 -3.32 1.92 -0.80
C LEU A 63 -2.98 0.44 -1.06
N MET A 64 -3.81 -0.24 -1.85
CA MET A 64 -3.56 -1.64 -2.22
C MET A 64 -2.32 -1.77 -3.09
N PHE A 65 -2.15 -0.89 -4.07
CA PHE A 65 -0.99 -0.88 -4.95
C PHE A 65 0.31 -0.69 -4.16
N GLN A 66 0.38 0.35 -3.31
CA GLN A 66 1.57 0.64 -2.54
C GLN A 66 1.89 -0.49 -1.55
N THR A 67 0.86 -1.07 -0.91
CA THR A 67 1.04 -2.24 -0.04
C THR A 67 1.64 -3.44 -0.78
N TRP A 68 1.20 -3.70 -2.02
CA TRP A 68 1.77 -4.74 -2.87
C TRP A 68 3.20 -4.41 -3.31
N GLN A 69 3.47 -3.16 -3.70
CA GLN A 69 4.81 -2.72 -4.08
C GLN A 69 5.80 -2.86 -2.91
N ASP A 70 5.37 -2.55 -1.69
CA ASP A 70 6.19 -2.71 -0.49
C ASP A 70 6.47 -4.19 -0.18
N SER A 71 5.52 -5.09 -0.46
CA SER A 71 5.71 -6.52 -0.21
C SER A 71 6.72 -7.15 -1.18
N ILE A 72 6.74 -6.73 -2.45
CA ILE A 72 7.76 -7.19 -3.40
C ILE A 72 9.15 -6.64 -3.07
N GLY A 73 9.24 -5.38 -2.62
CA GLY A 73 10.50 -4.74 -2.21
C GLY A 73 11.08 -5.30 -0.91
N THR A 74 10.25 -5.95 -0.09
CA THR A 74 10.66 -6.66 1.14
C THR A 74 11.21 -8.07 0.86
N SER A 75 11.34 -8.47 -0.41
CA SER A 75 12.06 -9.70 -0.80
C SER A 75 13.58 -9.52 -0.66
N ALA A 76 14.05 -9.18 0.55
CA ALA A 76 15.45 -9.29 0.91
C ALA A 76 15.75 -10.77 1.18
N VAL A 77 16.30 -11.42 0.15
CA VAL A 77 17.34 -12.47 0.15
C VAL A 77 17.59 -13.15 1.50
N ASN A 78 17.29 -14.44 1.59
CA ASN A 78 17.76 -15.30 2.67
C ASN A 78 19.24 -15.67 2.43
N PRO A 79 20.22 -15.21 3.24
CA PRO A 79 21.64 -15.46 2.98
C PRO A 79 22.14 -16.87 3.35
N GLN A 80 21.24 -17.82 3.67
CA GLN A 80 21.59 -19.08 4.33
C GLN A 80 21.56 -20.33 3.44
N GLU A 81 21.37 -20.21 2.12
CA GLU A 81 21.34 -21.39 1.22
C GLU A 81 22.54 -21.51 0.26
N SER A 82 23.58 -20.67 0.41
CA SER A 82 24.81 -20.78 -0.39
C SER A 82 25.93 -21.47 0.39
N GLY A 83 25.69 -22.69 0.86
CA GLY A 83 26.75 -23.60 1.31
C GLY A 83 27.33 -24.36 0.11
N PRO A 84 28.66 -24.54 -0.01
CA PRO A 84 29.22 -25.31 -1.11
C PRO A 84 28.76 -26.77 -1.00
N ILE A 85 28.04 -27.26 -2.01
CA ILE A 85 27.80 -28.71 -2.18
C ILE A 85 29.14 -29.32 -2.60
N THR A 86 30.00 -29.62 -1.63
CA THR A 86 31.20 -30.43 -1.85
C THR A 86 31.00 -31.81 -1.22
N ASN A 87 30.81 -32.78 -2.11
CA ASN A 87 31.12 -34.22 -2.01
C ASN A 87 30.56 -35.04 -0.85
N LEU A 88 29.63 -35.94 -1.20
CA LEU A 88 29.61 -37.30 -0.67
C LEU A 88 29.60 -38.29 -1.84
N VAL A 89 30.81 -38.59 -2.34
CA VAL A 89 31.11 -39.88 -2.95
C VAL A 89 32.18 -40.49 -2.03
N GLY A 90 31.79 -41.54 -1.32
CA GLY A 90 32.60 -42.27 -0.34
C GLY A 90 31.77 -43.39 0.24
#